data_AF-A0A7C6ZXM0-F1
#
_entry.id   AF-A0A7C6ZXM0-F1
#
_cell.length_a   1.000
_cell.length_b   1.000
_cell.length_c   1.000
_cell.angle_alpha   90.00
_cell.angle_beta   90.00
_cell.angle_gamma   90.00
#
_symmetry.space_group_name_H-M   'P 1'
#
loop_
_entity.id
_entity.type
_entity.pdbx_description
1 polymer ?
#
loop_
_entity_poly.entity_id
_entity_poly.type
_entity_poly.pdbx_seq_one_letter_code
_entity_poly.pdbx_strand_id
1 'polypeptide(L)'
;MTRITVSPTIHFGKPCFAGTRITVESVIELMQDGVPFTRIIEDFYPDLRPEDFFALIEWIETAEDIQAFQESQMQLDAAGGDPEKAGWLRWENGRDETE
;
A
#
# COMPACT_ATOMS: atom_id res chain seq x y z
N MET A 1 13.19 1.40 11.92
CA MET A 1 13.32 2.73 11.29
C MET A 1 12.36 2.76 10.13
N THR A 2 11.31 3.58 10.17
CA THR A 2 10.31 3.67 9.10
C THR A 2 10.92 4.41 7.91
N ARG A 3 11.02 3.75 6.75
CA ARG A 3 11.63 4.29 5.52
C ARG A 3 10.64 5.06 4.64
N ILE A 4 9.34 4.96 4.91
CA ILE A 4 8.31 5.82 4.33
C ILE A 4 7.67 6.65 5.44
N THR A 5 7.48 7.94 5.17
CA THR A 5 6.97 8.89 6.16
C THR A 5 5.83 9.70 5.55
N VAL A 6 4.86 10.05 6.39
CA VAL A 6 3.75 10.93 6.05
C VAL A 6 3.89 12.19 6.89
N SER A 7 4.00 13.34 6.24
CA SER A 7 4.03 14.64 6.91
C SER A 7 3.07 15.60 6.22
N PRO A 8 2.12 16.22 6.94
CA PRO A 8 1.20 17.21 6.36
C PRO A 8 1.92 18.39 5.68
N THR A 9 3.17 18.66 6.07
CA THR A 9 3.98 19.76 5.55
C THR A 9 4.82 19.40 4.31
N ILE A 10 4.82 18.12 3.90
CA ILE A 10 5.56 17.62 2.74
C ILE A 10 4.56 17.03 1.75
N HIS A 11 4.57 17.50 0.50
CA HIS A 11 3.67 17.05 -0.58
C HIS A 11 2.19 16.90 -0.14
N PHE A 12 1.69 17.82 0.70
CA PHE A 12 0.32 17.81 1.23
C PHE A 12 -0.06 16.51 1.97
N GLY A 13 0.89 15.88 2.66
CA GLY A 13 0.65 14.63 3.37
C GLY A 13 0.79 13.37 2.51
N LYS A 14 1.28 13.49 1.27
CA LYS A 14 1.60 12.29 0.48
C LYS A 14 2.76 11.51 1.13
N PRO A 15 2.68 10.17 1.16
CA PRO A 15 3.79 9.32 1.61
C PRO A 15 5.06 9.56 0.81
N CYS A 16 6.17 9.81 1.50
CA CYS A 16 7.48 10.08 0.91
C CYS A 16 8.55 9.18 1.52
N PHE A 17 9.57 8.84 0.74
CA PHE A 17 10.76 8.15 1.26
C PHE A 17 11.48 9.03 2.28
N ALA A 18 11.81 8.46 3.43
CA ALA A 18 12.28 9.18 4.61
C ALA A 18 13.56 9.98 4.31
N GLY A 19 13.57 11.25 4.71
CA GLY A 19 14.69 12.15 4.44
C GLY A 19 14.75 12.70 3.01
N THR A 20 13.77 12.36 2.18
CA THR A 20 13.66 12.86 0.80
C THR A 20 12.33 13.60 0.59
N ARG A 21 12.15 14.16 -0.60
CA ARG A 21 10.85 14.65 -1.09
C ARG A 21 10.28 13.79 -2.23
N ILE A 22 10.80 12.57 -2.36
CA ILE A 22 10.38 11.64 -3.42
C ILE A 22 9.14 10.92 -2.91
N THR A 23 8.03 11.04 -3.65
CA THR A 23 6.77 10.41 -3.25
C THR A 23 6.75 8.94 -3.63
N VAL A 24 6.01 8.14 -2.86
CA VAL A 24 5.74 6.73 -3.18
C VAL A 24 5.06 6.60 -4.54
N GLU A 25 4.06 7.45 -4.80
CA GLU A 25 3.31 7.53 -6.06
C GLU A 25 4.24 7.70 -7.27
N SER A 26 5.17 8.67 -7.24
CA SER A 26 6.08 8.92 -8.36
C SER A 26 6.99 7.74 -8.69
N VAL A 27 7.34 6.91 -7.70
CA VAL A 27 8.13 5.70 -7.94
C VAL A 27 7.25 4.59 -8.51
N ILE A 28 6.02 4.44 -8.02
CA ILE A 28 5.05 3.47 -8.56
C ILE A 28 4.71 3.79 -10.01
N GLU A 29 4.50 5.05 -10.37
CA GLU A 29 4.22 5.47 -11.76
C GLU A 29 5.34 5.02 -12.72
N LEU A 30 6.60 5.25 -12.36
CA LEU A 30 7.75 4.78 -13.16
C LEU A 30 7.81 3.25 -13.26
N MET A 31 7.49 2.54 -12.17
CA MET A 31 7.44 1.07 -12.18
C MET A 31 6.30 0.55 -13.07
N GLN A 32 5.15 1.21 -13.08
CA GLN A 32 4.01 0.90 -13.96
C GLN A 32 4.36 1.12 -15.43
N ASP A 33 5.20 2.11 -15.73
CA ASP A 33 5.78 2.34 -17.06
C ASP A 33 6.88 1.31 -17.43
N GLY A 34 7.14 0.33 -16.56
CA GLY A 34 8.10 -0.75 -16.78
C GLY A 34 9.55 -0.39 -16.46
N VAL A 35 9.79 0.75 -15.78
CA VAL A 35 11.14 1.14 -15.34
C VAL A 35 11.51 0.32 -14.10
N PRO A 36 12.60 -0.50 -14.15
CA PRO A 36 13.01 -1.28 -12.99
C PRO A 36 13.52 -0.37 -11.88
N PHE A 37 13.30 -0.74 -10.61
CA PHE A 37 13.65 0.09 -9.46
C PHE A 37 15.13 0.51 -9.41
N THR A 38 16.05 -0.34 -9.87
CA THR A 38 17.47 0.00 -9.99
C THR A 38 17.71 1.18 -10.94
N ARG A 39 17.00 1.23 -12.07
CA ARG A 39 17.05 2.37 -13.01
C ARG A 39 16.38 3.61 -12.45
N ILE A 40 15.33 3.44 -11.64
CA ILE A 40 14.71 4.57 -10.94
C ILE A 40 15.74 5.25 -10.03
N ILE A 41 16.54 4.49 -9.28
CA ILE A 41 17.62 5.04 -8.46
C ILE A 41 18.67 5.74 -9.34
N GLU A 42 19.16 5.05 -10.38
CA GLU A 42 20.26 5.54 -11.21
C GLU A 42 19.90 6.81 -12.00
N ASP A 43 18.73 6.83 -12.62
CA ASP A 43 18.39 7.79 -13.67
C ASP A 43 17.45 8.91 -13.19
N PHE A 44 16.70 8.70 -12.09
CA PHE A 44 15.66 9.63 -11.63
C PHE A 44 15.87 10.10 -10.19
N TYR A 45 16.16 9.17 -9.28
CA TYR A 45 16.14 9.42 -7.83
C TYR A 45 17.37 8.83 -7.12
N PRO A 46 18.56 9.43 -7.29
CA PRO A 46 19.82 8.92 -6.71
C PRO A 46 19.88 9.00 -5.18
N ASP A 47 18.96 9.72 -4.55
CA ASP A 47 18.82 9.76 -3.09
C ASP A 47 18.14 8.51 -2.51
N LEU A 48 17.50 7.68 -3.35
CA LEU A 48 16.93 6.39 -2.94
C LEU A 48 18.02 5.33 -2.83
N ARG A 49 17.75 4.34 -2.00
CA ARG A 49 18.61 3.18 -1.79
C ARG A 49 17.90 1.90 -2.21
N PRO A 50 18.65 0.85 -2.58
CA PRO A 50 18.04 -0.44 -2.94
C PRO A 50 17.09 -0.99 -1.87
N GLU A 51 17.35 -0.76 -0.57
CA GLU A 51 16.46 -1.27 0.47
C GLU A 51 15.17 -0.46 0.64
N ASP A 52 15.06 0.72 0.02
CA ASP A 52 13.80 1.47 -0.03
C ASP A 52 12.76 0.73 -0.88
N PHE A 53 13.18 -0.17 -1.77
CA PHE A 53 12.28 -1.08 -2.48
C PHE A 53 11.45 -1.92 -1.52
N PHE A 54 12.08 -2.51 -0.49
CA PHE A 54 11.34 -3.35 0.46
C PHE A 54 10.38 -2.53 1.31
N ALA A 55 10.77 -1.31 1.68
CA ALA A 55 9.87 -0.40 2.38
C ALA A 55 8.67 0.01 1.52
N LEU A 56 8.88 0.21 0.21
CA LEU A 56 7.80 0.45 -0.75
C LEU A 56 6.81 -0.71 -0.78
N ILE A 57 7.30 -1.95 -0.91
CA ILE A 57 6.44 -3.14 -0.92
C ILE A 57 5.66 -3.27 0.39
N GLU A 58 6.34 -3.20 1.54
CA GLU A 58 5.71 -3.28 2.87
C GLU A 58 4.61 -2.20 3.04
N TRP A 59 4.86 -0.99 2.55
CA TRP A 59 3.89 0.10 2.62
C TRP A 59 2.68 -0.14 1.73
N ILE A 60 2.86 -0.65 0.51
CA ILE A 60 1.75 -0.98 -0.40
C ILE A 60 0.88 -2.07 0.22
N GLU A 61 1.48 -3.17 0.69
CA GLU A 61 0.76 -4.26 1.36
C GLU A 61 -0.07 -3.73 2.54
N THR A 62 0.57 -2.94 3.41
CA THR A 62 -0.10 -2.36 4.58
C THR A 62 -1.22 -1.39 4.19
N ALA A 63 -1.05 -0.59 3.13
CA ALA A 63 -2.04 0.39 2.71
C ALA A 63 -3.29 -0.27 2.13
N GLU A 64 -3.11 -1.31 1.32
CA GLU A 64 -4.21 -2.12 0.78
C GLU A 64 -4.95 -2.86 1.89
N ASP A 65 -4.24 -3.48 2.83
CA ASP A 65 -4.83 -4.17 3.97
C ASP A 65 -5.65 -3.23 4.86
N ILE A 66 -5.16 -2.00 5.11
CA ILE A 66 -5.89 -0.99 5.87
C ILE A 66 -7.18 -0.58 5.13
N GLN A 67 -7.10 -0.38 3.82
CA GLN A 67 -8.28 0.00 3.04
C GLN A 67 -9.32 -1.13 3.00
N ALA A 68 -8.90 -2.36 2.69
CA ALA A 68 -9.78 -3.53 2.67
C ALA A 68 -10.44 -3.77 4.04
N PHE A 69 -9.67 -3.58 5.13
CA PHE A 69 -10.21 -3.63 6.49
C PHE A 69 -11.24 -2.53 6.75
N GLN A 70 -10.95 -1.27 6.38
CA GLN A 70 -11.86 -0.15 6.58
C GLN A 70 -13.18 -0.33 5.82
N GLU A 71 -13.11 -0.79 4.57
CA GLU A 71 -14.28 -1.08 3.75
C GLU A 71 -15.12 -2.21 4.37
N SER A 72 -14.46 -3.28 4.80
CA SER A 72 -15.10 -4.40 5.50
C SER A 72 -15.79 -3.94 6.80
N GLN A 73 -15.11 -3.11 7.60
CA GLN A 73 -15.67 -2.59 8.84
C GLN A 73 -16.88 -1.67 8.58
N MET A 74 -16.83 -0.82 7.55
CA MET A 74 -17.94 0.06 7.16
C MET A 74 -19.17 -0.76 6.75
N GLN A 75 -18.98 -1.84 6.00
CA GLN A 75 -20.07 -2.76 5.62
C GLN A 75 -20.69 -3.44 6.85
N LEU A 76 -19.85 -3.90 7.79
CA LEU A 76 -20.29 -4.54 9.02
C LEU A 76 -21.08 -3.56 9.91
N ASP A 77 -20.60 -2.32 10.05
CA ASP A 77 -21.28 -1.27 10.81
C ASP A 77 -22.64 -0.93 10.18
N ALA A 78 -22.71 -0.81 8.85
CA ALA A 78 -23.95 -0.58 8.11
C ALA A 78 -24.95 -1.75 8.26
N ALA A 79 -24.45 -2.97 8.46
CA ALA A 79 -25.24 -4.17 8.74
C ALA A 79 -25.64 -4.31 10.23
N GLY A 80 -25.26 -3.36 11.08
CA GLY A 80 -25.54 -3.39 12.52
C GLY A 80 -24.70 -4.42 13.28
N GLY A 81 -23.50 -4.73 12.79
CA GLY A 81 -22.59 -5.70 13.40
C GLY A 81 -22.91 -7.16 13.06
N ASP A 82 -23.78 -7.41 12.07
CA ASP A 82 -24.18 -8.75 11.63
C ASP A 82 -23.47 -9.11 10.32
N PRO A 83 -22.46 -10.01 10.34
CA PRO A 83 -21.68 -10.35 9.16
C PRO A 83 -22.50 -11.00 8.04
N GLU A 84 -23.52 -11.79 8.36
CA GLU A 84 -24.38 -12.42 7.35
C GLU A 84 -25.20 -11.35 6.61
N LYS A 85 -25.63 -10.30 7.32
CA LYS A 85 -26.29 -9.13 6.71
C LYS A 85 -25.31 -8.20 5.97
N ALA A 86 -24.04 -8.19 6.34
CA ALA A 86 -22.98 -7.50 5.61
C ALA A 86 -22.58 -8.23 4.31
N GLY A 87 -23.21 -9.38 4.02
CA GLY A 87 -22.91 -10.19 2.84
C GLY A 87 -21.64 -11.03 2.97
N TRP A 88 -21.09 -11.15 4.18
CA TRP A 88 -19.91 -11.97 4.42
C TRP A 88 -20.31 -13.43 4.34
N LEU A 89 -19.61 -14.17 3.48
CA LEU A 89 -19.80 -15.61 3.40
C LEU A 89 -19.33 -16.25 4.71
N ARG A 90 -20.18 -17.09 5.28
CA ARG A 90 -19.74 -18.00 6.34
C ARG A 90 -18.70 -18.93 5.72
N TRP A 91 -17.49 -18.92 6.28
CA TRP A 91 -16.44 -19.87 5.92
C TRP A 91 -16.89 -21.28 6.31
N GLU A 92 -17.61 -21.95 5.43
CA GLU A 92 -17.96 -23.36 5.57
C GLU A 92 -16.96 -24.19 4.77
N ASN A 93 -15.96 -24.75 5.48
CA ASN A 93 -14.90 -25.62 4.99
C ASN A 93 -13.98 -25.03 3.89
N GLY A 94 -12.78 -24.64 4.32
CA GLY A 94 -11.71 -24.20 3.42
C GLY A 94 -11.29 -25.26 2.40
N ARG A 95 -10.91 -24.76 1.23
CA ARG A 95 -10.47 -25.43 -0.01
C ARG A 95 -11.60 -25.84 -0.96
N ASP A 96 -11.90 -24.94 -1.88
CA ASP A 96 -11.84 -25.25 -3.31
C ASP A 96 -11.11 -24.08 -4.00
N GLU A 97 -9.80 -24.01 -3.77
CA GLU A 97 -8.88 -23.44 -4.76
C GLU A 97 -8.40 -24.63 -5.60
N THR A 98 -9.21 -25.04 -6.57
CA THR A 98 -8.74 -25.87 -7.68
C THR A 98 -8.73 -25.02 -8.95
N GLU A 99 -7.49 -24.75 -9.37
CA GLU A 99 -6.99 -24.38 -10.71
C GLU A 99 -7.21 -22.96 -11.24
#